data_AF-A0A974VQZ6-F1
#
_entry.id   AF-A0A974VQZ6-F1
#
_cell.length_a   1.000
_cell.length_b   1.000
_cell.length_c   1.000
_cell.angle_alpha   90.00
_cell.angle_beta   90.00
_cell.angle_gamma   90.00
#
_symmetry.space_group_name_H-M   'P 1'
#
loop_
_entity.id
_entity.type
_entity.pdbx_description
1 polymer ?
#
loop_
_entity_poly.entity_id
_entity_poly.type
_entity_poly.pdbx_seq_one_letter_code
_entity_poly.pdbx_strand_id
1 'polypeptide(L)'
;MKQFRTLTLATAFALMTLASGAQADSAQKFGRGLAGMTCGVLELPGNIVKETRAKGPIGIPVGLALGVGMIVTRELVGVYEFLTAPFPVPPGFRPILSPEYPWDYFK
;
A
#
# COMPACT_ATOMS: atom_id res chain seq x y z
N MET A 1 -17.95 14.58 41.13
CA MET A 1 -17.37 15.54 40.15
C MET A 1 -15.93 15.22 39.74
N LYS A 2 -14.99 14.96 40.66
CA LYS A 2 -13.59 14.63 40.32
C LYS A 2 -13.48 13.35 39.45
N GLN A 3 -14.13 12.27 39.86
CA GLN A 3 -14.18 11.00 39.11
C GLN A 3 -14.71 11.17 37.68
N PHE A 4 -15.73 12.02 37.50
CA PHE A 4 -16.33 12.31 36.19
C PHE A 4 -15.35 13.06 35.28
N ARG A 5 -14.61 14.05 35.80
CA ARG A 5 -13.56 14.76 35.04
C ARG A 5 -12.41 13.84 34.65
N THR A 6 -12.02 12.92 35.53
CA THR A 6 -10.96 11.94 35.23
C THR A 6 -11.40 10.96 34.14
N LEU A 7 -12.64 10.48 34.18
CA LEU A 7 -13.24 9.64 33.13
C LEU A 7 -13.31 10.36 31.78
N THR A 8 -13.71 11.63 31.75
CA THR A 8 -13.75 12.42 30.51
C THR A 8 -12.35 12.63 29.91
N LEU A 9 -11.35 12.95 30.75
CA LEU A 9 -9.96 13.11 30.31
C LEU A 9 -9.36 11.80 29.79
N ALA A 10 -9.60 10.67 30.47
CA ALA A 10 -9.13 9.37 30.03
C ALA A 10 -9.77 8.95 28.69
N THR A 11 -11.06 9.22 28.51
CA THR A 11 -11.78 8.94 27.26
C THR A 11 -11.26 9.82 26.11
N ALA A 12 -11.03 11.11 26.36
CA ALA A 12 -10.46 12.03 25.38
C ALA A 12 -9.04 11.61 24.96
N PHE A 13 -8.21 11.19 25.92
CA PHE A 13 -6.86 10.69 25.65
C PHE A 13 -6.89 9.41 24.79
N ALA A 14 -7.77 8.46 25.11
CA ALA A 14 -7.94 7.23 24.32
C ALA A 14 -8.40 7.54 22.88
N LEU A 15 -9.33 8.48 22.70
CA LEU A 15 -9.79 8.93 21.38
C LEU A 15 -8.65 9.55 20.55
N MET A 16 -7.78 10.35 21.18
CA MET A 16 -6.60 10.93 20.51
C MET A 16 -5.62 9.86 20.04
N THR A 17 -5.34 8.83 20.86
CA THR A 17 -4.42 7.75 20.48
C THR A 17 -4.93 6.92 19.30
N LEU A 18 -6.24 6.66 19.23
CA LEU A 18 -6.86 5.92 18.14
C LEU A 18 -6.87 6.73 16.83
N ALA A 19 -7.08 8.04 16.92
CA ALA A 19 -7.02 8.94 15.78
C ALA A 19 -5.61 9.01 15.17
N SER A 20 -4.56 9.03 16.00
CA SER A 20 -3.16 9.04 15.52
C SER A 20 -2.79 7.79 14.72
N GLY A 21 -3.26 6.60 15.13
CA GLY A 21 -3.01 5.35 14.40
C GLY A 21 -3.68 5.34 13.01
N ALA A 22 -4.97 5.65 12.96
CA ALA A 22 -5.70 5.73 11.69
C ALA A 22 -5.13 6.80 10.73
N GLN A 23 -4.60 7.89 11.28
CA GLN A 23 -3.92 8.92 10.48
C GLN A 23 -2.61 8.40 9.88
N ALA A 24 -1.82 7.63 10.63
CA ALA A 24 -0.60 7.01 10.09
C ALA A 24 -0.92 6.03 8.95
N ASP A 25 -1.94 5.18 9.12
CA ASP A 25 -2.33 4.18 8.14
C ASP A 25 -2.91 4.82 6.85
N SER A 26 -3.70 5.89 6.99
CA SER A 26 -4.20 6.66 5.84
C SER A 26 -3.07 7.37 5.07
N ALA A 27 -2.07 7.92 5.78
CA ALA A 27 -0.90 8.51 5.15
C ALA A 27 -0.06 7.46 4.40
N GLN A 28 0.08 6.24 4.96
CA GLN A 28 0.75 5.13 4.28
C GLN A 28 0.00 4.73 3.00
N LYS A 29 -1.33 4.58 3.08
CA LYS A 29 -2.15 4.28 1.90
C LYS A 29 -2.05 5.37 0.83
N PHE A 30 -2.05 6.64 1.24
CA PHE A 30 -1.84 7.77 0.33
C PHE A 30 -0.48 7.66 -0.38
N GLY A 31 0.60 7.45 0.38
CA GLY A 31 1.95 7.32 -0.17
C GLY A 31 2.11 6.11 -1.09
N ARG A 32 1.52 4.97 -0.73
CA ARG A 32 1.47 3.77 -1.56
C ARG A 32 0.67 3.99 -2.84
N GLY A 33 -0.47 4.67 -2.76
CA GLY A 33 -1.28 5.03 -3.93
C GLY A 33 -0.52 5.95 -4.90
N LEU A 34 0.15 6.98 -4.37
CA LEU A 34 1.01 7.87 -5.16
C LEU A 34 2.15 7.12 -5.83
N ALA A 35 2.83 6.24 -5.10
CA ALA A 35 3.87 5.38 -5.65
C ALA A 35 3.32 4.44 -6.73
N GLY A 36 2.16 3.85 -6.51
CA GLY A 36 1.52 2.94 -7.47
C GLY A 36 1.18 3.63 -8.79
N MET A 37 0.62 4.83 -8.74
CA MET A 37 0.21 5.55 -9.97
C MET A 37 1.36 6.18 -10.75
N THR A 38 2.50 6.45 -10.10
CA THR A 38 3.63 7.16 -10.73
C THR A 38 4.83 6.27 -11.04
N CYS A 39 4.99 5.16 -10.32
CA CYS A 39 6.13 4.25 -10.44
C CYS A 39 5.74 2.84 -10.93
N GLY A 40 4.60 2.71 -11.61
CA GLY A 40 4.12 1.44 -12.16
C GLY A 40 5.14 0.73 -13.07
N VAL A 41 5.96 1.48 -13.80
CA VAL A 41 7.03 0.95 -14.69
C VAL A 41 7.99 -0.03 -14.00
N LEU A 42 8.17 0.07 -12.68
CA LEU A 42 9.04 -0.84 -11.92
C LEU A 42 8.50 -2.28 -11.84
N GLU A 43 7.22 -2.49 -12.14
CA GLU A 43 6.63 -3.82 -12.28
C GLU A 43 7.30 -4.66 -13.36
N LEU A 44 7.81 -4.02 -14.42
CA LEU A 44 8.43 -4.73 -15.54
C LEU A 44 9.74 -5.41 -15.13
N PRO A 45 10.79 -4.68 -14.68
CA PRO A 45 12.00 -5.31 -14.17
C PRO A 45 11.74 -6.15 -12.90
N GLY A 46 10.80 -5.74 -12.05
CA GLY A 46 10.47 -6.45 -10.81
C GLY A 46 9.94 -7.87 -11.07
N ASN A 47 8.97 -8.01 -11.98
CA ASN A 47 8.43 -9.32 -12.36
C ASN A 47 9.44 -10.16 -13.14
N ILE A 48 10.28 -9.57 -14.00
CA ILE A 48 11.38 -10.30 -14.66
C ILE A 48 12.32 -10.92 -13.61
N VAL A 49 12.77 -10.14 -12.63
CA VAL A 49 13.67 -10.64 -11.58
C VAL A 49 12.99 -11.72 -10.75
N LYS A 50 11.74 -11.49 -10.31
CA LYS A 50 10.95 -12.45 -9.53
C LYS A 50 10.79 -13.78 -10.26
N GLU A 51 10.34 -13.74 -11.50
CA GLU A 51 10.08 -14.95 -12.28
C GLU A 51 11.37 -15.64 -12.70
N THR A 52 12.44 -14.90 -13.01
CA THR A 52 13.75 -15.48 -13.33
C THR A 52 14.36 -16.21 -12.13
N ARG A 53 14.22 -15.65 -10.91
CA ARG A 53 14.64 -16.34 -9.68
C ARG A 53 13.85 -17.62 -9.43
N ALA A 54 12.55 -17.62 -9.75
CA ALA A 54 11.68 -18.76 -9.53
C ALA A 54 11.82 -19.87 -10.60
N LYS A 55 12.06 -19.50 -11.86
CA LYS A 55 11.94 -20.41 -13.02
C LYS A 55 13.22 -20.50 -13.86
N GLY A 56 14.29 -19.80 -13.49
CA GLY A 56 15.49 -19.71 -14.31
C GLY A 56 15.25 -18.92 -15.60
N PRO A 57 15.95 -19.24 -16.72
CA PRO A 57 15.92 -18.43 -17.94
C PRO A 57 14.51 -18.20 -18.54
N ILE A 58 13.59 -19.16 -18.40
CA ILE A 58 12.21 -19.02 -18.90
C ILE A 58 11.41 -17.96 -18.11
N GLY A 59 11.88 -17.58 -16.92
CA GLY A 59 11.30 -16.51 -16.13
C GLY A 59 11.40 -15.14 -16.78
N ILE A 60 12.33 -14.93 -17.73
CA ILE A 60 12.47 -13.65 -18.43
C ILE A 60 11.23 -13.32 -19.27
N PRO A 61 10.83 -14.13 -20.27
CA PRO A 61 9.64 -13.84 -21.08
C PRO A 61 8.35 -13.87 -20.25
N VAL A 62 8.27 -14.74 -19.24
CA VAL A 62 7.11 -14.83 -18.34
C VAL A 62 6.98 -13.57 -17.48
N GLY A 63 8.08 -13.13 -16.87
CA GLY A 63 8.11 -11.92 -16.05
C GLY A 63 7.90 -10.66 -16.86
N LEU A 64 8.35 -10.62 -18.12
CA LEU A 64 8.04 -9.52 -19.04
C LEU A 64 6.52 -9.42 -19.30
N ALA A 65 5.87 -10.54 -19.66
CA ALA A 65 4.44 -10.57 -19.93
C ALA A 65 3.61 -10.18 -18.69
N LEU A 66 3.95 -10.72 -17.52
CA LEU A 66 3.31 -10.36 -16.26
C LEU A 66 3.57 -8.90 -15.89
N GLY A 67 4.80 -8.42 -16.05
CA GLY A 67 5.19 -7.06 -15.74
C GLY A 67 4.39 -6.02 -16.54
N VAL A 68 4.17 -6.25 -17.84
CA VAL A 68 3.33 -5.36 -18.67
C VAL A 68 1.90 -5.27 -18.13
N GLY A 69 1.27 -6.40 -17.79
CA GLY A 69 -0.08 -6.40 -17.20
C GLY A 69 -0.11 -5.76 -15.81
N MET A 70 0.97 -5.94 -15.04
CA MET A 70 1.08 -5.38 -13.71
C MET A 70 1.31 -3.87 -13.70
N ILE A 71 1.94 -3.26 -14.72
CA ILE A 71 2.04 -1.80 -14.86
C ILE A 71 0.63 -1.19 -14.81
N VAL A 72 -0.26 -1.63 -15.69
CA VAL A 72 -1.62 -1.10 -15.79
C VAL A 72 -2.39 -1.33 -14.49
N THR A 73 -2.26 -2.54 -13.92
CA THR A 73 -2.92 -2.89 -12.66
C THR A 73 -2.45 -1.99 -11.51
N ARG A 74 -1.13 -1.78 -11.39
CA ARG A 74 -0.50 -0.95 -10.35
C ARG A 74 -0.92 0.51 -10.49
N GLU A 75 -1.00 1.04 -11.70
CA GLU A 75 -1.43 2.41 -11.94
C GLU A 75 -2.88 2.64 -11.52
N LEU A 76 -3.80 1.77 -11.95
CA LEU A 76 -5.22 1.87 -11.63
C LEU A 76 -5.47 1.70 -10.12
N VAL A 77 -4.82 0.72 -9.50
CA VAL A 77 -4.91 0.53 -8.04
C VAL A 77 -4.26 1.70 -7.29
N GLY A 78 -3.17 2.26 -7.81
CA GLY A 78 -2.51 3.43 -7.24
C GLY A 78 -3.44 4.65 -7.19
N VAL A 79 -4.14 4.94 -8.29
CA VAL A 79 -5.15 6.00 -8.34
C VAL A 79 -6.28 5.73 -7.34
N TYR A 80 -6.77 4.49 -7.29
CA TYR A 80 -7.79 4.09 -6.31
C TYR A 80 -7.33 4.34 -4.88
N GLU A 81 -6.14 3.86 -4.50
CA GLU A 81 -5.63 3.99 -3.13
C GLU A 81 -5.36 5.44 -2.75
N PHE A 82 -4.89 6.27 -3.69
CA PHE A 82 -4.68 7.70 -3.48
C PHE A 82 -5.98 8.45 -3.25
N LEU A 83 -6.98 8.26 -4.11
CA LEU A 83 -8.28 8.92 -3.99
C LEU A 83 -9.05 8.45 -2.76
N THR A 84 -8.92 7.17 -2.41
CA THR A 84 -9.61 6.59 -1.26
C THR A 84 -8.78 6.63 0.02
N ALA A 85 -7.62 7.28 0.04
CA ALA A 85 -6.72 7.30 1.20
C ALA A 85 -7.37 7.77 2.52
N PRO A 86 -8.32 8.73 2.53
CA PRO A 86 -9.03 9.11 3.75
C PRO A 86 -9.97 8.02 4.29
N PHE A 87 -10.31 7.02 3.47
CA PHE A 87 -11.27 5.97 3.81
C PHE A 87 -10.54 4.65 4.12
N PRO A 88 -10.93 3.93 5.18
CA PRO A 88 -10.36 2.64 5.56
C PRO A 88 -10.89 1.50 4.67
N VAL A 89 -10.78 1.65 3.36
CA VAL A 89 -11.19 0.67 2.35
C VAL A 89 -9.98 0.33 1.47
N PRO A 90 -9.46 -0.90 1.47
CA PRO A 90 -9.93 -2.07 2.24
C PRO A 90 -9.74 -1.88 3.76
N PRO A 91 -10.47 -2.67 4.60
CA PRO A 91 -10.41 -2.56 6.05
C PRO A 91 -8.98 -2.60 6.59
N GLY A 92 -8.65 -1.64 7.45
CA GLY A 92 -7.31 -1.50 8.03
C GLY A 92 -6.25 -0.96 7.06
N PHE A 93 -6.64 -0.24 6.01
CA PHE A 93 -5.73 0.38 5.03
C PHE A 93 -4.75 -0.61 4.36
N ARG A 94 -5.14 -1.89 4.32
CA ARG A 94 -4.28 -2.97 3.84
C ARG A 94 -3.90 -2.77 2.37
N PRO A 95 -2.67 -3.14 1.97
CA PRO A 95 -2.28 -3.14 0.56
C PRO A 95 -3.20 -4.02 -0.28
N ILE A 96 -3.60 -3.51 -1.44
CA ILE A 96 -4.35 -4.30 -2.44
C ILE A 96 -3.40 -5.18 -3.27
N LEU A 97 -2.21 -4.66 -3.59
CA LEU A 97 -1.20 -5.35 -4.40
C LEU A 97 -0.03 -5.83 -3.54
N SER A 98 0.57 -6.94 -3.97
CA SER A 98 1.82 -7.46 -3.44
C SER A 98 2.84 -7.55 -4.57
N PRO A 99 4.05 -6.97 -4.42
CA PRO A 99 4.55 -6.32 -3.21
C PRO A 99 3.92 -4.94 -2.98
N GLU A 100 4.02 -4.42 -1.75
CA GLU A 100 3.32 -3.22 -1.31
C GLU A 100 3.72 -1.98 -2.13
N TYR A 101 5.02 -1.73 -2.28
CA TYR A 101 5.55 -0.67 -3.13
C TYR A 101 6.19 -1.24 -4.41
N PRO A 102 6.20 -0.49 -5.53
CA PRO A 102 6.76 -0.97 -6.79
C PRO A 102 8.25 -1.33 -6.74
N TRP A 103 9.04 -0.74 -5.82
CA TRP A 103 10.47 -1.04 -5.66
C TRP A 103 10.77 -2.18 -4.69
N ASP A 104 9.77 -2.76 -4.03
CA ASP A 104 9.98 -3.82 -3.03
C ASP A 104 10.43 -5.15 -3.64
N TYR A 105 10.33 -5.32 -4.96
CA TYR A 105 10.92 -6.47 -5.68
C TYR A 105 12.44 -6.56 -5.54
N PHE A 106 13.11 -5.44 -5.23
CA PHE A 106 14.56 -5.30 -5.26
C PHE A 106 15.21 -5.27 -3.88
N LYS A 107 14.42 -5.54 -2.83
CA LYS A 107 14.91 -5.71 -1.46
C LYS A 107 15.39 -7.13 -1.20
#